data_AF-A0A9D2KI66-F1
#
_entry.id   AF-A0A9D2KI66-F1
#
_cell.length_a   1.000
_cell.length_b   1.000
_cell.length_c   1.000
_cell.angle_alpha   90.00
_cell.angle_beta   90.00
_cell.angle_gamma   90.00
#
_symmetry.space_group_name_H-M   'P 1'
#
loop_
_entity.id
_entity.type
_entity.pdbx_description
1 polymer ?
#
loop_
_entity_poly.entity_id
_entity_poly.type
_entity_poly.pdbx_seq_one_letter_code
_entity_poly.pdbx_strand_id
1 'polypeptide(L)'
;MDIKSFLPKLMIESEKQVSHAKDTMGNVLGENIKRLRKQRGIKQATLASALNIGRQTISAYECGITLPDIFLLIRIADYFGVSLDELTGRQKLIIPGEKE
;
A
#
# COMPACT_ATOMS: atom_id res chain seq x y z
N MET A 1 -22.15 39.72 -2.86
CA MET A 1 -20.95 39.63 -3.71
C MET A 1 -20.17 38.40 -3.28
N ASP A 2 -20.11 37.37 -4.12
CA ASP A 2 -19.45 36.11 -3.78
C ASP A 2 -17.93 36.26 -3.95
N ILE A 3 -17.19 36.15 -2.85
CA ILE A 3 -15.74 36.37 -2.77
C ILE A 3 -14.98 35.37 -3.68
N LYS A 4 -15.61 34.24 -4.02
CA LYS A 4 -15.05 33.23 -4.94
C LYS A 4 -14.88 33.71 -6.38
N SER A 5 -15.54 34.80 -6.77
CA SER A 5 -15.46 35.38 -8.12
C SER A 5 -14.21 36.22 -8.37
N PHE A 6 -13.46 36.60 -7.32
CA PHE A 6 -12.29 37.47 -7.42
C PHE A 6 -10.95 36.79 -7.07
N LEU A 7 -10.97 35.49 -6.78
CA LEU A 7 -9.74 34.75 -6.54
C LEU A 7 -9.13 34.28 -7.88
N PRO A 8 -7.83 34.49 -8.11
CA PRO A 8 -7.16 34.00 -9.31
C PRO A 8 -7.33 32.48 -9.41
N LYS A 9 -7.55 31.95 -10.62
CA LYS A 9 -7.77 30.50 -10.88
C LYS A 9 -6.73 29.62 -10.16
N LEU A 10 -5.50 30.12 -10.01
CA LEU A 10 -4.39 29.47 -9.31
C LEU A 10 -4.64 29.20 -7.81
N MET A 11 -5.43 30.04 -7.10
CA MET A 11 -5.79 29.81 -5.69
C MET A 11 -6.88 28.75 -5.55
N ILE A 12 -7.87 28.74 -6.45
CA ILE A 12 -8.96 27.75 -6.47
C ILE A 12 -8.44 26.35 -6.82
N GLU A 13 -7.37 26.26 -7.62
CA GLU A 13 -6.69 25.00 -7.97
C GLU A 13 -5.89 24.39 -6.79
N SER A 14 -5.41 25.21 -5.84
CA SER A 14 -4.66 24.74 -4.67
C SER A 14 -5.53 24.03 -3.64
N GLU A 15 -6.78 24.47 -3.45
CA GLU A 15 -7.74 23.83 -2.53
C GLU A 15 -8.32 22.51 -3.08
N LYS A 16 -8.35 22.34 -4.41
CA LYS A 16 -8.81 21.10 -5.05
C LYS A 16 -7.80 19.95 -4.96
N GLN A 17 -6.52 20.22 -4.72
CA GLN A 17 -5.49 19.18 -4.67
C GLN A 17 -5.38 18.46 -3.32
N VAL A 18 -5.86 19.06 -2.22
CA VAL A 18 -5.69 18.47 -0.88
C VAL A 18 -6.73 17.38 -0.57
N SER A 19 -7.82 17.29 -1.34
CA SER A 19 -8.86 16.25 -1.14
C SER A 19 -8.66 14.98 -1.98
N HIS A 20 -7.74 14.97 -2.95
CA HIS A 20 -7.54 13.85 -3.88
C HIS A 20 -6.27 13.01 -3.60
N ALA A 21 -5.43 13.38 -2.64
CA ALA A 21 -4.21 12.64 -2.31
C ALA A 21 -4.46 11.33 -1.52
N LYS A 22 -5.68 11.06 -1.03
CA LYS A 22 -6.00 9.83 -0.29
C LYS A 22 -6.25 8.61 -1.19
N ASP A 23 -6.52 8.81 -2.48
CA ASP A 23 -7.07 7.76 -3.35
C ASP A 23 -6.15 7.37 -4.54
N THR A 24 -4.91 7.86 -4.62
CA THR A 24 -4.04 7.66 -5.82
C THR A 24 -2.74 6.86 -5.58
N MET A 25 -2.51 6.28 -4.40
CA MET A 25 -1.63 5.12 -4.30
C MET A 25 -2.50 3.89 -4.11
N GLY A 26 -2.72 3.11 -5.17
CA GLY A 26 -3.45 1.85 -5.10
C GLY A 26 -2.90 0.96 -3.98
N ASN A 27 -3.66 -0.04 -3.54
CA ASN A 27 -3.26 -0.96 -2.47
C ASN A 27 -2.13 -1.91 -2.93
N VAL A 28 -0.94 -1.37 -3.21
CA VAL A 28 0.21 -2.09 -3.76
C VAL A 28 0.60 -3.25 -2.84
N LEU A 29 0.58 -3.03 -1.52
CA LEU A 29 0.85 -4.08 -0.53
C LEU A 29 -0.12 -5.25 -0.67
N GLY A 30 -1.43 -4.99 -0.64
CA GLY A 30 -2.42 -6.06 -0.76
C GLY A 30 -2.44 -6.74 -2.12
N GLU A 31 -2.19 -5.98 -3.19
CA GLU A 31 -2.01 -6.53 -4.54
C GLU A 31 -0.80 -7.47 -4.60
N ASN A 32 0.33 -7.10 -3.98
CA ASN A 32 1.51 -7.93 -3.87
C ASN A 32 1.26 -9.19 -3.03
N ILE A 33 0.59 -9.07 -1.87
CA ILE A 33 0.20 -10.23 -1.06
C ILE A 33 -0.64 -11.20 -1.90
N LYS A 34 -1.65 -10.68 -2.61
CA LYS A 34 -2.52 -11.47 -3.48
C LYS A 34 -1.76 -12.12 -4.63
N ARG A 35 -0.83 -11.38 -5.25
CA ARG A 35 0.04 -11.87 -6.33
C ARG A 35 0.92 -13.02 -5.85
N LEU A 36 1.69 -12.82 -4.78
CA LEU A 36 2.59 -13.82 -4.20
C LEU A 36 1.81 -15.08 -3.76
N ARG A 37 0.64 -14.88 -3.13
CA ARG A 37 -0.25 -15.97 -2.75
C ARG A 37 -0.72 -16.79 -3.95
N LYS A 38 -1.14 -16.13 -5.04
CA LYS A 38 -1.56 -16.80 -6.27
C LYS A 38 -0.40 -17.49 -6.99
N GLN A 39 0.80 -16.91 -7.00
CA GLN A 39 2.00 -17.54 -7.56
C GLN A 39 2.35 -18.86 -6.87
N ARG A 40 2.10 -18.96 -5.56
CA ARG A 40 2.23 -20.22 -4.80
C ARG A 40 1.01 -21.15 -4.90
N GLY A 41 -0.06 -20.75 -5.58
CA GLY A 41 -1.26 -21.58 -5.75
C GLY A 41 -2.07 -21.80 -4.46
N ILE A 42 -1.86 -21.00 -3.41
CA ILE A 42 -2.51 -21.22 -2.11
C ILE A 42 -3.77 -20.34 -1.92
N LYS A 43 -4.70 -20.81 -1.09
CA LYS A 43 -5.92 -20.06 -0.71
C LYS A 43 -5.61 -19.05 0.40
N GLN A 44 -6.46 -18.04 0.57
CA GLN A 44 -6.34 -17.07 1.67
C GLN A 44 -6.34 -17.76 3.05
N ALA A 45 -7.14 -18.83 3.21
CA ALA A 45 -7.17 -19.61 4.44
C ALA A 45 -5.81 -20.27 4.76
N THR A 46 -5.13 -20.82 3.75
CA THR A 46 -3.81 -21.45 3.90
C THR A 46 -2.77 -20.43 4.37
N LEU A 47 -2.75 -19.25 3.75
CA LEU A 47 -1.85 -18.16 4.17
C LEU A 47 -2.17 -17.70 5.60
N ALA A 48 -3.45 -17.55 5.93
CA ALA A 48 -3.90 -17.14 7.25
C ALA A 48 -3.48 -18.14 8.34
N SER A 49 -3.63 -19.44 8.08
CA SER A 49 -3.16 -20.50 8.98
C SER A 49 -1.65 -20.47 9.18
N ALA A 50 -0.86 -20.30 8.10
CA ALA A 50 0.59 -20.22 8.20
C ALA A 50 1.06 -19.00 9.02
N LEU A 51 0.31 -17.90 8.96
CA LEU A 51 0.60 -16.68 9.70
C LEU A 51 -0.10 -16.62 11.07
N ASN A 52 -0.84 -17.66 11.46
CA ASN A 52 -1.62 -17.72 12.71
C ASN A 52 -2.56 -16.50 12.88
N ILE A 53 -3.30 -16.15 11.83
CA ILE A 53 -4.29 -15.05 11.82
C ILE A 53 -5.60 -15.49 11.14
N GLY A 54 -6.61 -14.63 11.16
CA GLY A 54 -7.90 -14.89 10.51
C GLY A 54 -7.84 -14.79 8.98
N ARG A 55 -8.61 -15.63 8.28
CA ARG A 55 -8.79 -15.55 6.81
C ARG A 55 -9.36 -14.19 6.37
N GLN A 56 -10.24 -13.61 7.19
CA GLN A 56 -10.80 -12.28 6.95
C GLN A 56 -9.72 -11.19 7.00
N THR A 57 -8.74 -11.34 7.88
CA THR A 57 -7.57 -10.45 7.99
C THR A 57 -6.76 -10.43 6.70
N ILE A 58 -6.45 -11.61 6.13
CA ILE A 58 -5.80 -11.68 4.79
C ILE A 58 -6.65 -11.02 3.72
N SER A 59 -7.97 -11.25 3.72
CA SER A 59 -8.88 -10.61 2.77
C SER A 59 -8.90 -9.09 2.91
N ALA A 60 -8.86 -8.57 4.14
CA ALA A 60 -8.82 -7.15 4.42
C ALA A 60 -7.53 -6.50 3.89
N TYR A 61 -6.38 -7.19 4.03
CA TYR A 61 -5.12 -6.73 3.47
C TYR A 61 -5.15 -6.74 1.94
N GLU A 62 -5.59 -7.82 1.31
CA GLU A 62 -5.68 -7.91 -0.16
C GLU A 62 -6.65 -6.89 -0.78
N CYS A 63 -7.64 -6.43 -0.01
CA CYS A 63 -8.59 -5.40 -0.43
C CYS A 63 -8.22 -3.98 0.03
N GLY A 64 -7.17 -3.81 0.85
CA GLY A 64 -6.71 -2.51 1.31
C GLY A 64 -7.57 -1.89 2.40
N ILE A 65 -8.41 -2.70 3.05
CA ILE A 65 -9.33 -2.29 4.11
C ILE A 65 -8.55 -1.99 5.40
N THR A 66 -7.53 -2.81 5.68
CA THR A 66 -6.62 -2.64 6.81
C THR A 66 -5.20 -2.92 6.37
N LEU A 67 -4.23 -2.52 7.20
CA LEU A 67 -2.81 -2.79 6.99
C LEU A 67 -2.30 -3.76 8.08
N PRO A 68 -1.37 -4.66 7.74
CA PRO A 68 -0.66 -5.45 8.75
C PRO A 68 0.22 -4.54 9.61
N ASP A 69 0.41 -4.90 10.87
CA ASP A 69 1.45 -4.30 11.69
C ASP A 69 2.85 -4.69 11.17
N ILE A 70 3.88 -4.04 11.72
CA ILE A 70 5.26 -4.24 11.27
C ILE A 70 5.75 -5.69 11.46
N PHE A 71 5.36 -6.36 12.54
CA PHE A 71 5.80 -7.74 12.81
C PHE A 71 5.12 -8.72 11.86
N LEU A 72 3.84 -8.53 11.58
CA LEU A 72 3.11 -9.34 10.63
C LEU A 72 3.60 -9.09 9.19
N LEU A 73 3.94 -7.84 8.85
CA LEU A 73 4.53 -7.51 7.56
C LEU A 73 5.86 -8.24 7.33
N ILE A 74 6.74 -8.27 8.35
CA ILE A 74 7.99 -9.06 8.33
C ILE A 74 7.69 -10.55 8.12
N ARG A 75 6.75 -11.11 8.89
CA ARG A 75 6.37 -12.52 8.76
C ARG A 75 5.79 -12.86 7.38
N ILE A 76 5.06 -11.94 6.76
CA ILE A 76 4.56 -12.11 5.38
C ILE A 76 5.73 -12.13 4.39
N ALA A 77 6.69 -11.21 4.54
CA ALA A 77 7.88 -11.15 3.70
C ALA A 77 8.71 -12.44 3.83
N ASP A 78 8.98 -12.88 5.06
CA ASP A 78 9.68 -14.13 5.36
C ASP A 78 8.95 -15.35 4.80
N TYR A 79 7.62 -15.41 4.98
CA TYR A 79 6.81 -16.49 4.44
C TYR A 79 6.98 -16.59 2.93
N PHE A 80 6.94 -15.46 2.21
CA PHE A 80 7.07 -15.42 0.76
C PHE A 80 8.53 -15.48 0.24
N GLY A 81 9.52 -15.23 1.11
CA GLY A 81 10.93 -15.19 0.73
C GLY A 81 11.30 -13.93 -0.08
N VAL A 82 10.65 -12.81 0.22
CA VAL A 82 10.85 -11.52 -0.47
C VAL A 82 11.31 -10.44 0.51
N SER A 83 11.87 -9.34 0.02
CA SER A 83 12.20 -8.20 0.87
C SER A 83 10.94 -7.41 1.26
N LEU A 84 11.03 -6.61 2.34
CA LEU A 84 9.98 -5.66 2.69
C LEU A 84 9.75 -4.64 1.58
N ASP A 85 10.80 -4.24 0.87
CA ASP A 85 10.69 -3.30 -0.24
C ASP A 85 9.87 -3.88 -1.39
N GLU A 86 10.13 -5.14 -1.77
CA GLU A 86 9.32 -5.83 -2.78
C GLU A 86 7.87 -5.98 -2.32
N LEU A 87 7.65 -6.41 -1.08
CA LEU A 87 6.32 -6.64 -0.54
C LEU A 87 5.48 -5.35 -0.52
N THR A 88 6.08 -4.26 -0.06
CA THR A 88 5.41 -2.95 0.06
C THR A 88 5.41 -2.14 -1.23
N GLY A 89 6.18 -2.56 -2.25
CA GLY A 89 6.39 -1.80 -3.48
C GLY A 89 7.24 -0.55 -3.27
N ARG A 90 8.05 -0.51 -2.21
CA ARG A 90 8.96 0.62 -1.95
C ARG A 90 10.07 0.63 -2.99
N GLN A 91 10.24 1.77 -3.64
CA GLN A 91 11.34 2.01 -4.57
C GLN A 91 12.57 2.52 -3.82
N LYS A 92 13.75 2.23 -4.37
CA LYS A 92 15.02 2.73 -3.84
C LYS A 92 14.98 4.26 -3.80
N LEU A 93 15.30 4.82 -2.64
CA LEU A 93 15.47 6.27 -2.50
C LEU A 93 16.73 6.67 -3.26
N ILE A 94 16.59 7.58 -4.22
CA ILE A 94 17.74 8.22 -4.88
C ILE A 94 18.09 9.46 -4.05
N ILE A 95 19.21 9.41 -3.33
CA ILE A 95 19.70 10.54 -2.54
C ILE A 95 20.63 11.37 -3.44
N PRO A 96 20.29 12.63 -3.78
CA PRO A 96 21.16 13.46 -4.61
C PRO A 96 22.45 13.80 -3.86
N GLY A 97 23.61 13.41 -4.40
CA GLY A 97 24.93 13.82 -3.89
C GLY A 97 25.86 12.69 -3.44
N GLU A 98 25.36 11.48 -3.25
CA GLU A 98 26.20 10.28 -3.07
C GLU A 98 26.53 9.73 -4.47
N LYS A 99 27.63 10.22 -5.05
CA LYS A 99 28.30 9.50 -6.15
C LYS A 99 29.29 8.54 -5.50
N GLU A 100 29.20 7.25 -5.86
CA GLU A 100 30.25 6.24 -5.61
C GLU A 100 31.62 6.71 -6.12
#